data_AF-A0A0V0GHX2-F1
#
_entry.id   AF-A0A0V0GHX2-F1
#
_cell.length_a   1.000
_cell.length_b   1.000
_cell.length_c   1.000
_cell.angle_alpha   90.00
_cell.angle_beta   90.00
_cell.angle_gamma   90.00
#
_symmetry.space_group_name_H-M   'P 1'
#
loop_
_entity.id
_entity.type
_entity.pdbx_description
1 polymer ?
#
loop_
_entity_poly.entity_id
_entity_poly.type
_entity_poly.pdbx_seq_one_letter_code
_entity_poly.pdbx_strand_id
1 'polypeptide(L)'
;MVLSKIASESDISIHSTFASRYVRTSLPRFKMPENSIPKEAAYQIINDELMLDGNPRLNLASFVTTWMEPECDKLMMDSINK
;
A
#
# COMPACT_ATOMS: atom_id res chain seq x y z
N MET A 1 5.73 22.11 36.24
CA MET A 1 5.68 20.66 35.97
C MET A 1 5.89 20.49 34.47
N VAL A 2 7.13 20.19 34.05
CA VAL A 2 7.50 20.11 32.63
C VAL A 2 7.40 18.64 32.24
N LEU A 3 6.49 18.32 31.32
CA LEU A 3 6.36 16.98 30.75
C LEU A 3 7.50 16.77 29.76
N SER A 4 8.58 16.12 30.21
CA SER A 4 9.63 15.62 29.33
C SER A 4 9.06 14.51 28.44
N LYS A 5 8.91 14.81 27.15
CA LYS A 5 8.54 13.83 26.15
C LYS A 5 9.77 12.95 25.88
N ILE A 6 9.79 11.76 26.49
CA ILE A 6 10.79 10.74 26.20
C ILE A 6 10.43 10.15 24.84
N ALA A 7 11.13 10.61 23.79
CA ALA A 7 11.22 9.86 22.55
C ALA A 7 12.09 8.63 22.85
N SER A 8 11.45 7.49 23.06
CA SER A 8 12.12 6.19 23.14
C SER A 8 12.24 5.66 21.73
N GLU A 9 13.48 5.60 21.28
CA GLU A 9 13.99 5.16 19.99
C GLU A 9 13.88 3.63 19.86
N SER A 10 12.66 3.14 19.71
CA SER A 10 12.32 1.81 19.19
C SER A 10 10.80 1.73 19.03
N ASP A 11 10.26 2.31 17.97
CA ASP A 11 8.86 2.13 17.56
C ASP A 11 8.68 0.67 17.12
N ILE A 12 8.55 -0.22 18.11
CA ILE A 12 8.07 -1.58 17.91
C ILE A 12 6.71 -1.43 17.24
N SER A 13 6.56 -1.95 16.03
CA SER A 13 5.29 -1.95 15.28
C SER A 13 4.32 -2.97 15.88
N ILE A 14 4.04 -2.87 17.18
CA ILE A 14 3.14 -3.78 17.92
C ILE A 14 1.67 -3.61 17.51
N HIS A 15 1.34 -2.51 16.84
CA HIS A 15 0.00 -2.26 16.35
C HIS A 15 -0.20 -2.87 14.96
N SER A 16 -1.22 -3.73 14.82
CA SER A 16 -1.76 -4.14 13.52
C SER A 16 -2.03 -2.91 12.63
N THR A 17 -1.88 -3.05 11.31
CA THR A 17 -2.09 -1.97 10.33
C THR A 17 -3.42 -1.26 10.55
N PHE A 18 -4.51 -2.00 10.78
CA PHE A 18 -5.85 -1.47 11.07
C PHE A 18 -6.01 -0.87 12.48
N ALA A 19 -5.18 -1.26 13.45
CA ALA A 19 -5.15 -0.68 14.78
C ALA A 19 -4.27 0.59 14.87
N SER A 20 -3.52 0.88 13.81
CA SER A 20 -2.62 2.04 13.74
C SER A 20 -3.37 3.34 13.45
N ARG A 21 -2.74 4.47 13.79
CA ARG A 21 -3.29 5.81 13.47
C ARG A 21 -3.36 6.11 11.96
N TYR A 22 -2.70 5.31 11.13
CA TYR A 22 -2.55 5.58 9.70
C TYR A 22 -3.83 5.31 8.90
N VAL A 23 -4.68 4.37 9.33
CA VAL A 23 -5.96 4.04 8.67
C VAL A 23 -7.07 5.05 9.03
N ARG A 24 -6.85 5.91 10.02
CA ARG A 24 -7.84 6.93 10.43
C ARG A 24 -7.80 8.20 9.58
N THR A 25 -6.73 8.42 8.83
CA THR A 25 -6.54 9.60 7.99
C THR A 25 -6.76 9.21 6.54
N SER A 26 -7.52 10.00 5.79
CA SER A 26 -7.70 9.77 4.36
C SER A 26 -6.38 9.91 3.59
N LEU A 27 -6.26 9.18 2.49
CA LEU A 27 -5.09 9.23 1.62
C LEU A 27 -4.88 10.66 1.08
N PRO A 28 -3.63 11.18 1.10
CA PRO A 28 -3.31 12.48 0.53
C PRO A 28 -3.56 12.49 -0.98
N ARG A 29 -4.48 13.33 -1.46
CA ARG A 29 -4.81 13.45 -2.90
C ARG A 29 -4.12 14.60 -3.62
N PHE A 30 -3.66 15.62 -2.90
CA PHE A 30 -3.23 16.90 -3.49
C PHE A 30 -1.84 17.39 -3.06
N LYS A 31 -1.28 16.83 -1.98
CA LYS A 31 0.02 17.22 -1.44
C LYS A 31 0.77 15.98 -0.96
N MET A 32 2.09 16.01 -1.09
CA MET A 32 2.96 14.99 -0.52
C MET A 32 2.90 15.06 1.02
N PRO A 33 2.83 13.91 1.73
CA PRO A 33 2.93 13.87 3.19
C PRO A 33 4.28 14.38 3.68
N GLU A 34 4.27 15.11 4.78
CA GLU A 34 5.50 15.57 5.47
C GLU A 34 6.22 14.43 6.21
N ASN A 35 5.49 13.39 6.63
CA ASN A 35 6.01 12.31 7.45
C ASN A 35 5.86 10.95 6.74
N SER A 36 6.83 10.07 6.94
CA SER A 36 6.79 8.70 6.46
C SER A 36 5.76 7.85 7.22
N ILE A 37 5.26 6.82 6.54
CA ILE A 37 4.40 5.78 7.12
C ILE A 37 5.08 4.41 7.00
N PRO A 38 4.78 3.45 7.89
CA PRO A 38 5.30 2.09 7.77
C PRO A 38 4.91 1.44 6.44
N LYS A 39 5.84 0.67 5.83
CA LYS A 39 5.64 0.01 4.54
C LYS A 39 4.38 -0.88 4.48
N GLU A 40 4.09 -1.60 5.57
CA GLU A 40 2.91 -2.47 5.66
C GLU A 40 1.60 -1.67 5.64
N ALA A 41 1.57 -0.54 6.34
CA ALA A 41 0.40 0.34 6.36
C ALA A 41 0.20 0.98 4.98
N ALA A 42 1.27 1.43 4.32
CA ALA A 42 1.20 1.97 2.97
C ALA A 42 0.64 0.94 1.97
N TYR A 43 1.19 -0.27 1.98
CA TYR A 43 0.77 -1.35 1.09
C TYR A 43 -0.71 -1.70 1.30
N GLN A 44 -1.13 -1.90 2.55
CA GLN A 44 -2.51 -2.26 2.86
C GLN A 44 -3.49 -1.19 2.37
N ILE A 45 -3.20 0.09 2.66
CA ILE A 45 -4.10 1.19 2.30
C ILE A 45 -4.26 1.29 0.77
N ILE A 46 -3.17 1.16 0.01
CA ILE A 46 -3.22 1.18 -1.46
C ILE A 46 -3.95 -0.06 -2.00
N ASN A 47 -3.66 -1.23 -1.45
CA ASN A 47 -4.32 -2.47 -1.84
C ASN A 47 -5.84 -2.41 -1.60
N ASP A 48 -6.27 -1.85 -0.47
CA ASP A 48 -7.69 -1.69 -0.13
C ASP A 48 -8.39 -0.71 -1.09
N GLU A 49 -7.74 0.37 -1.54
CA GLU A 49 -8.30 1.27 -2.56
C GLU A 49 -8.42 0.57 -3.93
N LEU A 50 -7.44 -0.25 -4.31
CA LEU A 50 -7.47 -1.05 -5.54
C LEU A 50 -8.56 -2.13 -5.55
N MET A 51 -9.04 -2.58 -4.39
CA MET A 51 -10.18 -3.52 -4.32
C MET A 51 -11.50 -2.89 -4.83
N LEU A 52 -11.55 -1.57 -4.95
CA LEU A 52 -12.69 -0.87 -5.57
C LEU A 52 -12.65 -0.94 -7.11
N ASP A 53 -11.52 -1.35 -7.70
CA ASP A 53 -11.44 -1.60 -9.13
C ASP A 53 -12.21 -2.86 -9.52
N GLY A 54 -12.82 -2.83 -10.71
CA GLY A 54 -13.52 -3.98 -11.26
C GLY A 54 -12.54 -5.12 -11.57
N ASN A 55 -12.99 -6.37 -11.39
CA ASN A 55 -12.18 -7.54 -11.74
C ASN A 55 -11.85 -7.53 -13.25
N PRO A 56 -10.57 -7.43 -13.66
CA PRO A 56 -10.18 -7.35 -15.06
C PRO A 56 -10.69 -8.54 -15.90
N ARG A 57 -10.80 -9.74 -15.32
CA ARG A 57 -11.29 -10.94 -16.04
C ARG A 57 -12.77 -10.88 -16.40
N LEU A 58 -13.53 -10.01 -15.74
CA LEU A 58 -14.95 -9.78 -16.02
C LEU A 58 -15.16 -8.57 -16.95
N ASN A 59 -14.09 -7.88 -17.35
CA ASN A 59 -14.16 -6.75 -18.26
C ASN A 59 -14.20 -7.24 -19.71
N LEU A 60 -15.40 -7.25 -20.32
CA LEU A 60 -15.61 -7.63 -21.71
C LEU A 60 -15.53 -6.45 -22.70
N ALA A 61 -15.31 -5.23 -22.21
CA ALA A 61 -15.21 -4.03 -23.06
C ALA A 61 -13.79 -3.79 -23.57
N SER A 62 -12.78 -4.32 -22.86
CA SER A 62 -11.37 -4.17 -23.22
C SER A 62 -10.94 -5.23 -24.24
N PHE A 63 -10.05 -4.83 -25.16
CA PHE A 63 -9.34 -5.73 -26.07
C PHE A 63 -8.00 -6.21 -25.51
N VAL A 64 -7.59 -5.73 -24.34
CA VAL A 64 -6.30 -6.04 -23.70
C VAL A 64 -6.37 -7.38 -22.96
N THR A 65 -5.27 -8.14 -22.98
CA THR A 65 -5.12 -9.40 -22.24
C THR A 65 -5.21 -9.20 -20.71
N THR A 66 -6.07 -9.97 -20.05
CA THR A 66 -6.32 -9.89 -18.60
C THR A 66 -5.83 -11.12 -17.82
N TRP A 67 -5.16 -12.05 -18.49
CA TRP A 67 -4.57 -13.24 -17.89
C TRP A 67 -3.34 -13.73 -18.66
N MET A 68 -2.31 -14.17 -17.94
CA MET A 68 -1.09 -14.76 -18.49
C MET A 68 -0.66 -15.95 -17.63
N GLU A 69 0.23 -16.79 -18.17
CA GLU A 69 0.80 -17.93 -17.44
C GLU A 69 1.79 -17.49 -16.36
N PRO A 70 1.93 -18.24 -15.24
CA PRO A 70 2.86 -17.90 -14.15
C PRO A 70 4.33 -17.76 -14.59
N GLU A 71 4.73 -18.45 -15.64
CA GLU A 71 6.05 -18.34 -16.26
C GLU A 71 6.28 -16.94 -16.85
N CYS A 72 5.24 -16.33 -17.43
CA CYS A 72 5.32 -14.98 -17.96
C CYS A 72 5.40 -13.94 -16.84
N ASP A 73 4.63 -14.11 -15.75
CA ASP A 73 4.70 -13.24 -14.58
C ASP A 73 6.12 -13.20 -13.99
N LYS A 74 6.82 -14.35 -13.93
CA LYS A 74 8.22 -14.43 -13.50
C LYS A 74 9.14 -13.62 -14.42
N LEU A 75 9.01 -13.81 -15.73
CA LEU A 75 9.83 -13.06 -16.70
C LEU A 75 9.61 -11.54 -16.60
N MET A 76 8.37 -11.11 -16.37
CA MET A 76 8.04 -9.70 -16.17
C MET A 76 8.64 -9.15 -14.88
N MET A 77 8.51 -9.88 -13.76
CA MET A 77 9.09 -9.47 -12.48
C MET A 77 10.62 -9.44 -12.50
N ASP A 78 11.27 -10.38 -13.18
CA ASP A 78 12.74 -10.42 -13.34
C ASP A 78 13.26 -9.28 -14.23
N SER A 79 12.40 -8.70 -15.08
CA SER A 79 12.76 -7.65 -16.04
C SER A 79 12.34 -6.24 -15.61
N ILE A 80 11.72 -6.08 -14.43
CA ILE A 80 11.15 -4.79 -13.99
C ILE A 80 12.21 -3.69 -13.73
N ASN A 81 13.45 -4.08 -13.45
CA ASN A 81 14.56 -3.20 -13.09
C ASN A 81 15.71 -3.20 -14.13
N LYS A 82 15.47 -3.78 -15.31
CA LYS A 82 16.46 -3.93 -16.38
C LYS A 82 16.51 -2.70 -17.28
#